data_AF-A0A416Y2B1-F1
#
_entry.id   AF-A0A416Y2B1-F1
#
_cell.length_a   1.000
_cell.length_b   1.000
_cell.length_c   1.000
_cell.angle_alpha   90.00
_cell.angle_beta   90.00
_cell.angle_gamma   90.00
#
_symmetry.space_group_name_H-M   'P 1'
#
loop_
_entity.id
_entity.type
_entity.pdbx_description
1 polymer ?
#
loop_
_entity_poly.entity_id
_entity_poly.type
_entity_poly.pdbx_seq_one_letter_code
_entity_poly.pdbx_strand_id
1 'polypeptide(L)'
;MFIWIIGGSEILAILIMILACIAGGVEVVGQSLPLLSVLFIIKSIVQDILYGFLKNHKKFVHVLIFLIIDLVRVFIFFYTANVCLDTYFSGTGVRYIDGMFGCVFWFIIGGFIFIMGELGGILHGMNDKYNIIGFGMDIFFHIVFLLMLILLSVFFYW
;
A
#
# COMPACT_ATOMS: atom_id res chain seq x y z
N MET A 1 -18.03 -10.72 -4.27
CA MET A 1 -17.27 -11.18 -5.46
C MET A 1 -16.40 -10.06 -6.02
N PHE A 2 -16.92 -8.84 -6.23
CA PHE A 2 -16.12 -7.69 -6.70
C PHE A 2 -14.93 -7.31 -5.78
N ILE A 3 -15.09 -7.40 -4.46
CA ILE A 3 -14.05 -7.08 -3.45
C ILE A 3 -12.81 -7.97 -3.57
N TRP A 4 -12.99 -9.24 -3.92
CA TRP A 4 -11.88 -10.20 -4.03
C TRP A 4 -11.03 -9.95 -5.27
N ILE A 5 -11.65 -9.48 -6.35
CA ILE A 5 -10.96 -9.16 -7.60
C ILE A 5 -10.12 -7.88 -7.44
N ILE A 6 -10.59 -6.94 -6.62
CA ILE A 6 -9.92 -5.65 -6.39
C ILE A 6 -8.82 -5.78 -5.32
N GLY A 7 -9.09 -6.41 -4.17
CA GLY A 7 -8.10 -6.57 -3.09
C GLY A 7 -6.96 -7.54 -3.40
N GLY A 8 -7.21 -8.59 -4.20
CA GLY A 8 -6.17 -9.55 -4.59
C GLY A 8 -5.16 -9.00 -5.61
N SER A 9 -5.54 -7.94 -6.34
CA SER A 9 -4.71 -7.38 -7.42
C SER A 9 -3.43 -6.73 -6.90
N GLU A 10 -3.45 -6.17 -5.69
CA GLU A 10 -2.30 -5.50 -5.06
C GLU A 10 -1.26 -6.51 -4.60
N ILE A 11 -1.72 -7.63 -4.01
CA ILE A 11 -0.85 -8.74 -3.60
C ILE A 11 -0.12 -9.30 -4.82
N LEU A 12 -0.85 -9.52 -5.92
CA LEU A 12 -0.27 -10.00 -7.17
C LEU A 12 0.72 -8.99 -7.76
N ALA A 13 0.37 -7.70 -7.79
CA ALA A 13 1.24 -6.66 -8.31
C ALA A 13 2.54 -6.53 -7.50
N ILE A 14 2.45 -6.51 -6.16
CA ILE A 14 3.60 -6.45 -5.26
C ILE A 14 4.48 -7.71 -5.43
N LEU A 15 3.87 -8.90 -5.53
CA LEU A 15 4.61 -10.13 -5.77
C LEU A 15 5.37 -10.10 -7.10
N ILE A 16 4.72 -9.61 -8.17
CA ILE A 16 5.37 -9.46 -9.49
C ILE A 16 6.53 -8.47 -9.41
N MET A 17 6.38 -7.34 -8.69
CA MET A 17 7.46 -6.38 -8.48
C MET A 17 8.65 -7.00 -7.73
N ILE A 18 8.40 -7.80 -6.70
CA ILE A 18 9.46 -8.51 -5.96
C ILE A 18 10.21 -9.46 -6.90
N LEU A 19 9.49 -10.28 -7.66
CA LEU A 19 10.09 -11.23 -8.61
C LEU A 19 10.89 -10.52 -9.69
N ALA A 20 10.37 -9.42 -10.24
CA ALA A 20 11.06 -8.60 -11.21
C ALA A 20 12.36 -8.01 -10.64
N CYS A 21 12.34 -7.49 -9.40
CA CYS A 21 13.54 -7.00 -8.74
C CYS A 21 14.59 -8.11 -8.53
N ILE A 22 14.18 -9.31 -8.06
CA ILE A 22 15.10 -10.45 -7.85
C ILE A 22 15.70 -10.94 -9.18
N ALA A 23 14.92 -10.89 -10.27
CA ALA A 23 15.38 -11.23 -11.61
C ALA A 23 16.27 -10.16 -12.26
N GLY A 24 16.59 -9.07 -11.56
CA GLY A 24 17.38 -7.96 -12.09
C GLY A 24 16.59 -6.97 -12.96
N GLY A 25 15.27 -7.10 -13.03
CA GLY A 25 14.35 -6.21 -13.75
C GLY A 25 13.96 -4.95 -12.98
N VAL A 26 14.84 -4.44 -12.10
CA VAL A 26 14.59 -3.27 -11.25
C VAL A 26 14.24 -2.03 -12.09
N GLU A 27 14.85 -1.87 -13.26
CA GLU A 27 14.55 -0.77 -14.19
C GLU A 27 13.11 -0.81 -14.70
N VAL A 28 12.61 -2.00 -15.04
CA VAL A 28 11.23 -2.21 -15.51
C VAL A 28 10.25 -1.92 -14.37
N VAL A 29 10.59 -2.32 -13.14
CA VAL A 29 9.80 -1.99 -11.95
C VAL A 29 9.73 -0.47 -11.77
N GLY A 30 10.85 0.23 -11.91
CA GLY A 30 10.91 1.69 -11.86
C GLY A 30 10.01 2.39 -12.87
N GLN A 31 10.01 1.93 -14.12
CA GLN A 31 9.14 2.49 -15.16
C GLN A 31 7.66 2.20 -14.90
N SER A 32 7.34 1.10 -14.21
CA SER A 32 5.96 0.69 -13.92
C SER A 32 5.35 1.34 -12.67
N LEU A 33 6.17 1.81 -11.72
CA LEU A 33 5.71 2.36 -10.44
C LEU A 33 4.76 3.56 -10.55
N PRO A 34 4.99 4.56 -11.44
CA PRO A 34 4.06 5.67 -11.61
C PRO A 34 2.68 5.21 -12.11
N LEU A 35 2.64 4.19 -12.98
CA LEU A 35 1.39 3.62 -13.46
C LEU A 35 0.68 2.85 -12.33
N LEU A 36 1.42 2.03 -11.59
CA LEU A 36 0.89 1.26 -10.48
C LEU A 36 0.37 2.17 -9.35
N SER A 37 1.07 3.27 -9.03
CA SER A 37 0.62 4.21 -8.00
C SER A 37 -0.73 4.84 -8.35
N VAL A 38 -0.91 5.26 -9.61
CA VAL A 38 -2.18 5.80 -10.11
C VAL A 38 -3.29 4.74 -10.06
N LEU A 39 -2.99 3.50 -10.46
CA LEU A 39 -3.96 2.40 -10.40
C LEU A 39 -4.40 2.11 -8.97
N PHE A 40 -3.46 2.10 -8.01
CA PHE A 40 -3.76 1.87 -6.60
C PHE A 40 -4.58 3.02 -6.01
N ILE A 41 -4.27 4.27 -6.36
CA ILE A 41 -5.07 5.44 -5.95
C ILE A 41 -6.50 5.35 -6.47
N ILE A 42 -6.68 5.10 -7.77
CA ILE A 42 -8.00 4.96 -8.38
C ILE A 42 -8.77 3.83 -7.68
N LYS A 43 -8.09 2.70 -7.43
CA LYS A 43 -8.68 1.57 -6.73
C LYS A 43 -9.11 1.94 -5.31
N SER A 44 -8.29 2.62 -4.51
CA SER A 44 -8.66 3.04 -3.15
C SER A 44 -9.89 3.97 -3.18
N ILE A 45 -9.92 4.93 -4.11
CA ILE A 45 -11.06 5.82 -4.30
C ILE A 45 -12.32 5.04 -4.66
N VAL A 46 -12.23 4.15 -5.66
CA VAL A 46 -13.37 3.34 -6.12
C VAL A 46 -13.86 2.43 -5.02
N GLN A 47 -12.95 1.77 -4.29
CA GLN A 47 -13.27 0.91 -3.16
C GLN A 47 -13.99 1.69 -2.07
N ASP A 48 -13.37 2.74 -1.52
CA ASP A 48 -13.93 3.45 -0.37
C ASP A 48 -15.21 4.22 -0.71
N ILE A 49 -15.31 4.80 -1.92
CA ILE A 49 -16.54 5.45 -2.36
C ILE A 49 -17.65 4.43 -2.57
N LEU A 50 -17.42 3.35 -3.35
CA LEU A 50 -18.47 2.37 -3.61
C LEU A 50 -18.90 1.65 -2.33
N TYR A 51 -17.95 1.18 -1.53
CA TYR A 51 -18.26 0.44 -0.31
C TYR A 51 -18.82 1.34 0.79
N GLY A 52 -18.19 2.49 0.99
CA GLY A 52 -18.56 3.44 2.02
C GLY A 52 -19.92 4.08 1.78
N PHE A 53 -20.22 4.51 0.55
CA PHE A 53 -21.49 5.17 0.26
C PHE A 53 -22.66 4.19 0.08
N LEU A 54 -22.47 3.06 -0.62
CA LEU A 54 -23.60 2.15 -0.92
C LEU A 54 -24.02 1.32 0.30
N LYS A 55 -23.10 1.00 1.22
CA LYS A 55 -23.40 0.13 2.36
C LYS A 55 -23.74 0.91 3.64
N ASN A 56 -23.14 2.08 3.84
CA ASN A 56 -23.12 2.77 5.13
C ASN A 56 -23.76 4.18 5.11
N HIS A 57 -24.76 4.43 4.24
CA HIS A 57 -25.51 5.67 3.93
C HIS A 57 -25.62 6.83 4.96
N LYS A 58 -25.30 6.63 6.25
CA LYS A 58 -25.31 7.64 7.33
C LYS A 58 -23.93 8.04 7.87
N LYS A 59 -22.81 7.50 7.37
CA LYS A 59 -21.46 7.71 7.94
C LYS A 59 -20.43 8.25 6.93
N PHE A 60 -20.78 9.29 6.18
CA PHE A 60 -19.88 9.95 5.20
C PHE A 60 -18.50 10.30 5.77
N VAL A 61 -18.45 10.86 6.99
CA VAL A 61 -17.19 11.21 7.67
C VAL A 61 -16.29 9.99 7.88
N HIS A 62 -16.87 8.81 8.11
CA HIS A 62 -16.08 7.60 8.36
C HIS A 62 -15.42 7.11 7.08
N VAL A 63 -16.18 7.12 5.98
CA VAL A 63 -15.67 6.81 4.63
C VAL A 63 -14.53 7.73 4.26
N LEU A 64 -14.65 9.03 4.57
CA LEU A 64 -13.62 10.01 4.29
C LEU A 64 -12.33 9.73 5.09
N ILE A 65 -12.43 9.33 6.36
CA ILE A 65 -11.26 9.02 7.19
C ILE A 65 -10.49 7.82 6.63
N PHE A 66 -11.19 6.73 6.27
CA PHE A 66 -10.56 5.55 5.67
C PHE A 66 -9.89 5.90 4.33
N LEU A 67 -10.58 6.67 3.48
CA LEU A 67 -10.03 7.13 2.22
C LEU A 67 -8.74 7.93 2.40
N ILE A 68 -8.70 8.85 3.36
CA ILE A 68 -7.50 9.63 3.64
C ILE A 68 -6.36 8.72 4.09
N ILE A 69 -6.62 7.78 5.01
CA ILE A 69 -5.61 6.84 5.50
C ILE A 69 -5.05 5.98 4.36
N ASP A 70 -5.92 5.47 3.49
CA ASP A 70 -5.54 4.62 2.37
C ASP A 70 -4.73 5.39 1.31
N LEU A 71 -5.13 6.63 0.99
CA LEU A 71 -4.36 7.50 0.10
C LEU A 71 -2.97 7.81 0.65
N VAL A 72 -2.86 8.10 1.95
CA VAL A 72 -1.56 8.34 2.60
C VAL A 72 -0.72 7.06 2.58
N ARG A 73 -1.31 5.90 2.84
CA ARG A 73 -0.62 4.59 2.78
C ARG A 73 -0.06 4.32 1.39
N VAL A 74 -0.88 4.49 0.35
CA VAL A 74 -0.46 4.35 -1.06
C VAL A 74 0.66 5.34 -1.37
N PHE A 75 0.49 6.60 -1.02
CA PHE A 75 1.50 7.63 -1.30
C PHE A 75 2.86 7.28 -0.68
N ILE A 76 2.88 6.94 0.61
CA ILE A 76 4.12 6.58 1.32
C ILE A 76 4.76 5.34 0.68
N PHE A 77 3.96 4.30 0.39
CA PHE A 77 4.47 3.07 -0.20
C PHE A 77 5.20 3.30 -1.52
N PHE A 78 4.55 4.00 -2.45
CA PHE A 78 5.10 4.27 -3.77
C PHE A 78 6.20 5.33 -3.75
N TYR A 79 6.11 6.33 -2.87
CA TYR A 79 7.14 7.34 -2.71
C TYR A 79 8.46 6.70 -2.23
N THR A 80 8.42 5.88 -1.19
CA THR A 80 9.64 5.22 -0.69
C THR A 80 10.19 4.20 -1.67
N ALA A 81 9.33 3.52 -2.43
CA ALA A 81 9.79 2.66 -3.53
C ALA A 81 10.59 3.46 -4.58
N ASN A 82 10.14 4.67 -4.93
CA ASN A 82 10.90 5.56 -5.81
C ASN A 82 12.24 5.99 -5.20
N VAL A 83 12.30 6.30 -3.91
CA VAL A 83 13.57 6.63 -3.22
C VAL A 83 14.58 5.48 -3.31
N CYS A 84 14.11 4.24 -3.14
CA CYS A 84 14.96 3.05 -3.27
C CYS A 84 15.50 2.91 -4.71
N LEU A 85 14.67 3.23 -5.70
CA LEU A 85 15.07 3.19 -7.11
C LEU A 85 15.99 4.32 -7.50
N ASP A 86 15.79 5.52 -7.00
CA ASP A 86 16.69 6.65 -7.24
C ASP A 86 18.09 6.31 -6.72
N THR A 87 18.18 5.63 -5.57
CA THR A 87 19.44 5.09 -5.04
C THR A 87 20.06 4.04 -5.97
N TYR A 88 19.23 3.19 -6.59
CA TYR A 88 19.69 2.21 -7.56
C TYR A 88 20.20 2.86 -8.87
N PHE A 89 19.44 3.80 -9.45
CA PHE A 89 19.79 4.45 -10.72
C PHE A 89 20.97 5.42 -10.59
N SER A 90 21.11 6.09 -9.45
CA SER A 90 22.21 7.03 -9.18
C SER A 90 23.44 6.36 -8.54
N GLY A 91 23.31 5.13 -8.07
CA GLY A 91 24.36 4.38 -7.40
C GLY A 91 25.42 3.84 -8.37
N THR A 92 26.69 3.96 -7.99
CA THR A 92 27.81 3.28 -8.66
C THR A 92 28.48 2.31 -7.68
N GLY A 93 28.91 1.14 -8.17
CA GLY A 93 29.62 0.15 -7.35
C GLY A 93 28.71 -0.47 -6.28
N VAL A 94 29.11 -0.39 -5.00
CA VAL A 94 28.36 -0.99 -3.88
C VAL A 94 26.99 -0.33 -3.70
N ARG A 95 26.87 0.98 -3.92
CA ARG A 95 25.58 1.71 -3.78
C ARG A 95 24.51 1.25 -4.76
N TYR A 96 24.90 0.77 -5.94
CA TYR A 96 23.98 0.18 -6.92
C TYR A 96 23.35 -1.11 -6.37
N ILE A 97 24.19 -1.96 -5.77
CA ILE A 97 23.77 -3.22 -5.16
C ILE A 97 22.89 -2.95 -3.94
N ASP A 98 23.26 -1.96 -3.11
CA ASP A 98 22.45 -1.52 -1.96
C ASP A 98 21.08 -1.01 -2.38
N GLY A 99 20.97 -0.23 -3.45
CA GLY A 99 19.69 0.25 -3.99
C GLY A 99 18.78 -0.89 -4.47
N MET A 100 19.35 -1.90 -5.14
CA MET A 100 18.61 -3.10 -5.56
C MET A 100 18.10 -3.90 -4.36
N PHE A 101 18.95 -4.17 -3.36
CA PHE A 101 18.52 -4.87 -2.14
C PHE A 101 17.52 -4.05 -1.33
N GLY A 102 17.68 -2.72 -1.29
CA GLY A 102 16.73 -1.80 -0.68
C GLY A 102 15.35 -1.88 -1.32
N CYS A 103 15.28 -1.90 -2.65
CA CYS A 103 14.03 -2.10 -3.39
C CYS A 103 13.37 -3.45 -3.02
N VAL A 104 14.14 -4.55 -3.06
CA VAL A 104 13.62 -5.89 -2.72
C VAL A 104 13.10 -5.92 -1.28
N PHE A 105 13.85 -5.39 -0.33
CA PHE A 105 13.44 -5.33 1.07
C PHE A 105 12.19 -4.47 1.27
N TRP A 106 12.12 -3.30 0.62
CA TRP A 106 10.95 -2.43 0.69
C TRP A 106 9.70 -3.12 0.14
N PHE A 107 9.80 -3.77 -1.01
CA PHE A 107 8.66 -4.49 -1.57
C PHE A 107 8.24 -5.70 -0.73
N ILE A 108 9.17 -6.38 -0.06
CA ILE A 108 8.83 -7.49 0.84
C ILE A 108 8.17 -6.96 2.13
N ILE A 109 8.88 -6.14 2.90
CA ILE A 109 8.43 -5.75 4.23
C ILE A 109 7.40 -4.62 4.16
N GLY A 110 7.69 -3.58 3.39
CA GLY A 110 6.73 -2.50 3.14
C GLY A 110 5.49 -3.01 2.41
N GLY A 111 5.65 -3.93 1.46
CA GLY A 111 4.52 -4.53 0.75
C GLY A 111 3.66 -5.40 1.67
N PHE A 112 4.27 -6.16 2.58
CA PHE A 112 3.53 -6.91 3.59
C PHE A 112 2.73 -5.99 4.54
N ILE A 113 3.34 -4.91 5.03
CA ILE A 113 2.66 -3.92 5.87
C ILE A 113 1.51 -3.25 5.11
N PHE A 114 1.73 -2.91 3.83
CA PHE A 114 0.72 -2.36 2.95
C PHE A 114 -0.49 -3.30 2.81
N ILE A 115 -0.24 -4.57 2.49
CA ILE A 115 -1.27 -5.61 2.34
C ILE A 115 -2.02 -5.85 3.64
N MET A 116 -1.34 -5.85 4.79
CA MET A 116 -2.00 -6.03 6.09
C MET A 116 -2.92 -4.86 6.44
N GLY A 117 -2.53 -3.63 6.08
CA GLY A 117 -3.43 -2.47 6.17
C GLY A 117 -4.68 -2.64 5.31
N GLU A 118 -4.51 -3.11 4.07
CA GLU A 118 -5.63 -3.34 3.14
C GLU A 118 -6.58 -4.46 3.59
N LEU A 119 -6.03 -5.59 4.03
CA LEU A 119 -6.81 -6.73 4.51
C LEU A 119 -7.69 -6.34 5.71
N GLY A 120 -7.19 -5.46 6.58
CA GLY A 120 -7.97 -4.86 7.65
C GLY A 120 -9.22 -4.13 7.13
N GLY A 121 -9.09 -3.36 6.05
CA GLY A 121 -10.20 -2.65 5.41
C GLY A 121 -11.22 -3.57 4.75
N ILE A 122 -10.75 -4.64 4.09
CA ILE A 122 -11.62 -5.64 3.43
C ILE A 122 -12.43 -6.45 4.46
N LEU A 123 -11.77 -6.92 5.52
CA LEU A 123 -12.43 -7.61 6.64
C LEU A 123 -13.49 -6.72 7.29
N HIS A 124 -13.24 -5.41 7.38
CA HIS A 124 -14.19 -4.43 7.88
C HIS A 124 -15.44 -4.30 6.98
N GLY A 125 -15.26 -4.25 5.66
CA GLY A 125 -16.37 -4.19 4.72
C GLY A 125 -17.30 -5.41 4.76
N MET A 126 -16.82 -6.56 5.22
CA MET A 126 -17.56 -7.83 5.21
C MET A 126 -18.41 -8.10 6.45
N ASN A 127 -18.15 -7.46 7.59
CA ASN A 127 -18.90 -7.74 8.83
C ASN A 127 -20.16 -6.85 8.92
N ASP A 128 -21.36 -7.40 8.88
CA ASP A 128 -22.60 -6.59 8.88
C ASP A 128 -23.05 -6.11 10.28
N LYS A 129 -22.33 -6.48 11.34
CA LYS A 129 -22.69 -6.16 12.73
C LYS A 129 -21.66 -5.24 13.37
N TYR A 130 -21.90 -3.93 13.37
CA TYR A 130 -20.99 -2.98 14.02
C TYR A 130 -21.59 -2.25 15.23
N ASN A 131 -20.93 -2.45 16.37
CA ASN A 131 -20.93 -1.54 17.53
C ASN A 131 -19.70 -0.61 17.44
N ILE A 132 -19.78 0.56 18.09
CA ILE A 132 -18.75 1.64 18.08
C ILE A 132 -17.34 1.14 18.46
N ILE A 133 -17.25 0.12 19.30
CA ILE A 133 -15.98 -0.47 19.77
C ILE A 133 -15.22 -1.18 18.64
N GLY A 134 -15.91 -1.90 17.75
CA GLY A 134 -15.26 -2.58 16.61
C GLY A 134 -14.66 -1.57 15.62
N PHE A 135 -15.40 -0.49 15.37
CA PHE A 135 -14.93 0.61 14.52
C PHE A 135 -13.66 1.31 15.05
N GLY A 136 -13.60 1.56 16.36
CA GLY A 136 -12.41 2.17 16.98
C GLY A 136 -11.18 1.28 16.87
N MET A 137 -11.35 -0.03 17.01
CA MET A 137 -10.27 -1.01 16.83
C MET A 137 -9.78 -1.06 15.38
N ASP A 138 -10.68 -0.97 14.40
CA ASP A 138 -10.32 -1.04 12.98
C ASP A 138 -9.52 0.19 12.52
N ILE A 139 -9.92 1.39 12.95
CA ILE A 139 -9.14 2.62 12.73
C ILE A 139 -7.79 2.51 13.41
N PHE A 140 -7.76 2.04 14.66
CA PHE A 140 -6.51 1.84 15.39
C PHE A 140 -5.55 0.92 14.64
N PHE A 141 -6.04 -0.21 14.11
CA PHE A 141 -5.24 -1.12 13.29
C PHE A 141 -4.69 -0.43 12.03
N HIS A 142 -5.50 0.32 11.29
CA HIS A 142 -5.04 1.03 10.09
C HIS A 142 -3.98 2.08 10.42
N ILE A 143 -4.15 2.83 11.51
CA ILE A 143 -3.18 3.81 11.98
C ILE A 143 -1.87 3.13 12.40
N VAL A 144 -1.93 1.98 13.07
CA VAL A 144 -0.73 1.23 13.46
C VAL A 144 0.06 0.76 12.23
N PHE A 145 -0.60 0.17 11.24
CA PHE A 145 0.09 -0.24 10.01
C PHE A 145 0.63 0.94 9.22
N LEU A 146 -0.11 2.05 9.17
CA LEU A 146 0.39 3.30 8.57
C LEU A 146 1.63 3.81 9.31
N LEU A 147 1.63 3.81 10.64
CA LEU A 147 2.77 4.23 11.45
C LEU A 147 3.97 3.31 11.24
N MET A 148 3.76 1.99 11.18
CA MET A 148 4.82 1.04 10.87
C MET A 148 5.39 1.28 9.48
N LEU A 149 4.56 1.59 8.49
CA LEU A 149 5.00 1.93 7.14
C LEU A 149 5.82 3.23 7.13
N ILE A 150 5.39 4.26 7.87
CA ILE A 150 6.13 5.51 8.06
C ILE A 150 7.48 5.23 8.71
N LEU A 151 7.51 4.51 9.82
CA LEU A 151 8.75 4.18 10.53
C LEU A 151 9.71 3.41 9.64
N LEU A 152 9.20 2.43 8.90
CA LEU A 152 9.99 1.70 7.92
C LEU A 152 10.51 2.63 6.83
N SER A 153 9.67 3.55 6.32
CA SER A 153 10.09 4.48 5.26
C SER A 153 11.27 5.34 5.67
N VAL A 154 11.30 5.82 6.93
CA VAL A 154 12.41 6.63 7.49
C VAL A 154 13.76 5.89 7.43
N PHE A 155 13.77 4.56 7.51
CA PHE A 155 15.01 3.78 7.34
C PHE A 155 15.59 3.86 5.92
N PHE A 156 14.80 4.24 4.91
CA PHE A 156 15.22 4.33 3.51
C PHE A 156 15.64 5.75 3.08
N TYR A 157 15.57 6.75 3.95
CA TYR A 157 15.93 8.15 3.65
C TYR A 157 17.40 8.50 4.01
N TRP A 158 18.34 7.57 3.87
CA TRP A 158 19.76 7.78 4.21
C TRP A 158 20.68 7.82 2.98
#